data_AF-A0AAU1FA60-F1
#
_entry.id   AF-A0AAU1FA60-F1
#
_cell.length_a   1.000
_cell.length_b   1.000
_cell.length_c   1.000
_cell.angle_alpha   90.00
_cell.angle_beta   90.00
_cell.angle_gamma   90.00
#
_symmetry.space_group_name_H-M   'P 1'
#
loop_
_entity.id
_entity.type
_entity.pdbx_description
1 polymer ?
#
loop_
_entity_poly.entity_id
_entity_poly.type
_entity_poly.pdbx_seq_one_letter_code
_entity_poly.pdbx_strand_id
1 'polypeptide(L)'
;MSGHRVTAAGANSRAGQRVAAARVAAGMRLEALDEFVTPQAVEEVIRSCGRRDKRWCACLPAGAVVYFVLAMCLHFSESYAEILRKLTDGLRGAVHAGALRVAGTSAISKARARLGPEPLRALFEQVRGPLTTPQSPGAFAFGRRLLMLSLDGTVIDVAPTPANIKAFGPPPGGSHKPGRHPQVKLVLLIACGTRGILDARFGPRRDNEVTLAKHLTTASTLSDGQLVLMDRAFHGHDILARITACGTDFIVRAHAHHWLPHLRELADGSFLSCVPDRASSQRQAASRFCNRRMPPGHPHGVPVRVVDADITATPEHGLPRTRPLRVITSLLDPGEAPAEQVAATYAERWNSETSLFEAKILQRDHRPLLRSKSPDGVTQEIYGLLITHQYLQSQRARAAQTSRDPVTGHMLDPDRISFTAVLRVIRRHLHYQPAAGQPSLITIVQAEALAQLIPRRAHRTRPRARQAPNHRMRAPGPVPTGNVTYTITICCRDQTPRVTPQPPAK
;
A
#
# COMPACT_ATOMS: atom_id res chain seq x y z
N MET A 1 9.53 -1.91 21.69
CA MET A 1 8.34 -1.59 22.52
C MET A 1 8.20 -0.08 22.62
N SER A 2 7.27 0.51 21.86
CA SER A 2 6.70 1.83 22.07
C SER A 2 5.32 1.77 21.44
N GLY A 3 4.35 1.28 22.22
CA GLY A 3 2.97 1.31 21.81
C GLY A 3 2.48 2.74 21.95
N HIS A 4 2.38 3.48 20.85
CA HIS A 4 1.58 4.69 20.82
C HIS A 4 0.11 4.31 20.99
N ARG A 5 -0.30 4.18 22.26
CA ARG A 5 -1.68 4.43 22.66
C ARG A 5 -1.99 5.85 22.20
N VAL A 6 -2.88 5.98 21.22
CA VAL A 6 -3.67 7.20 21.07
C VAL A 6 -4.53 7.25 22.33
N THR A 7 -4.05 7.94 23.35
CA THR A 7 -4.79 8.18 24.57
C THR A 7 -6.03 9.01 24.22
N ALA A 8 -7.21 8.47 24.53
CA ALA A 8 -8.50 9.16 24.51
C ALA A 8 -8.59 10.25 25.61
N ALA A 9 -7.55 11.08 25.74
CA ALA A 9 -7.46 12.18 26.67
C ALA A 9 -7.39 13.47 25.85
N GLY A 10 -8.55 14.04 25.50
CA GLY A 10 -8.55 15.30 24.74
C GLY A 10 -9.86 15.76 24.10
N ALA A 11 -11.00 15.12 24.38
CA ALA A 11 -12.29 15.49 23.77
C ALA A 11 -12.72 16.96 24.05
N ASN A 12 -12.07 17.68 24.97
CA ASN A 12 -12.52 18.99 25.48
C ASN A 12 -11.57 20.18 25.23
N SER A 13 -10.72 20.17 24.20
CA SER A 13 -9.95 21.39 23.87
C SER A 13 -10.82 22.44 23.15
N ARG A 14 -10.70 23.72 23.51
CA ARG A 14 -11.39 24.86 22.86
C ARG A 14 -11.16 24.89 21.34
N ALA A 15 -10.04 24.35 20.86
CA ALA A 15 -9.70 24.25 19.45
C ALA A 15 -10.52 23.17 18.72
N GLY A 16 -10.65 21.96 19.30
CA GLY A 16 -11.48 20.90 18.73
C GLY A 16 -12.96 21.26 18.68
N GLN A 17 -13.45 21.93 19.74
CA GLN A 17 -14.80 22.47 19.80
C GLN A 17 -15.06 23.48 18.66
N ARG A 18 -14.06 24.25 18.22
CA ARG A 18 -14.22 25.20 17.09
C ARG A 18 -14.36 24.49 15.75
N VAL A 19 -13.59 23.44 15.45
CA VAL A 19 -13.76 22.70 14.18
C VAL A 19 -15.05 21.90 14.19
N ALA A 20 -15.41 21.28 15.32
CA ALA A 20 -16.71 20.64 15.48
C ALA A 20 -17.85 21.66 15.31
N ALA A 21 -17.77 22.83 15.94
CA ALA A 21 -18.76 23.90 15.79
C ALA A 21 -18.79 24.47 14.36
N ALA A 22 -17.64 24.63 13.70
CA ALA A 22 -17.55 25.10 12.33
C ALA A 22 -18.12 24.08 11.33
N ARG A 23 -17.96 22.79 11.60
CA ARG A 23 -18.61 21.70 10.86
C ARG A 23 -20.12 21.71 11.08
N VAL A 24 -20.57 21.78 12.32
CA VAL A 24 -22.00 21.87 12.65
C VAL A 24 -22.62 23.14 12.03
N ALA A 25 -21.92 24.27 12.07
CA ALA A 25 -22.34 25.54 11.45
C ALA A 25 -22.35 25.45 9.91
N ALA A 26 -21.42 24.72 9.29
CA ALA A 26 -21.43 24.40 7.86
C ALA A 26 -22.36 23.23 7.50
N GLY A 27 -23.02 22.66 8.51
CA GLY A 27 -23.89 21.52 8.42
C GLY A 27 -23.24 20.20 8.01
N MET A 28 -21.93 20.00 8.19
CA MET A 28 -21.24 18.78 7.78
C MET A 28 -20.97 17.82 8.94
N ARG A 29 -21.70 16.70 8.98
CA ARG A 29 -21.56 15.63 9.97
C ARG A 29 -20.80 14.44 9.37
N LEU A 30 -19.73 14.00 10.03
CA LEU A 30 -18.87 12.89 9.58
C LEU A 30 -18.28 12.14 10.78
N GLU A 31 -19.17 11.78 11.71
CA GLU A 31 -18.86 11.23 13.03
C GLU A 31 -18.12 9.90 12.94
N ALA A 32 -18.33 9.16 11.84
CA ALA A 32 -17.63 7.91 11.60
C ALA A 32 -16.10 8.06 11.63
N LEU A 33 -15.59 9.19 11.14
CA LEU A 33 -14.17 9.46 11.10
C LEU A 33 -13.64 10.16 12.36
N ASP A 34 -14.49 10.68 13.25
CA ASP A 34 -14.06 11.57 14.34
C ASP A 34 -13.19 10.87 15.39
N GLU A 35 -13.29 9.54 15.48
CA GLU A 35 -12.45 8.73 16.36
C GLU A 35 -11.02 8.54 15.80
N PHE A 36 -10.85 8.65 14.47
CA PHE A 36 -9.58 8.43 13.79
C PHE A 36 -8.93 9.74 13.32
N VAL A 37 -9.75 10.66 12.79
CA VAL A 37 -9.42 12.02 12.39
C VAL A 37 -10.24 12.96 13.28
N THR A 38 -9.68 13.29 14.44
CA THR A 38 -10.35 14.14 15.42
C THR A 38 -10.47 15.58 14.92
N PRO A 39 -11.53 16.33 15.29
CA PRO A 39 -11.62 17.77 15.01
C PRO A 39 -10.41 18.55 15.50
N GLN A 40 -9.82 18.13 16.62
CA GLN A 40 -8.59 18.67 17.22
C GLN A 40 -7.40 18.52 16.28
N ALA A 41 -7.16 17.30 15.76
CA ALA A 41 -6.08 17.04 14.83
C ALA A 41 -6.23 17.86 13.55
N VAL A 42 -7.46 17.96 13.02
CA VAL A 42 -7.77 18.78 11.84
C VAL A 42 -7.46 20.27 12.08
N GLU A 43 -7.86 20.81 13.24
CA GLU A 43 -7.56 22.21 13.60
C GLU A 43 -6.05 22.45 13.76
N GLU A 44 -5.33 21.46 14.30
CA GLU A 44 -3.89 21.52 14.47
C GLU A 44 -3.15 21.57 13.12
N VAL A 45 -3.47 20.66 12.20
CA VAL A 45 -2.83 20.66 10.87
C VAL A 45 -3.19 21.90 10.05
N ILE A 46 -4.43 22.39 10.14
CA ILE A 46 -4.82 23.63 9.45
C ILE A 46 -4.03 24.83 10.00
N ARG A 47 -3.81 24.87 11.31
CA ARG A 47 -3.02 25.91 11.96
C ARG A 47 -1.55 25.83 11.58
N SER A 48 -0.93 24.66 11.69
CA SER A 48 0.51 24.48 11.41
C SER A 48 0.84 24.76 9.94
N CYS A 49 -0.08 24.46 9.01
CA CYS A 49 0.08 24.78 7.60
C CYS A 49 -0.26 26.25 7.25
N GLY A 50 -0.66 27.09 8.21
CA GLY A 50 -1.04 28.48 7.96
C GLY A 50 -2.30 28.63 7.09
N ARG A 51 -3.17 27.61 7.06
CA ARG A 51 -4.38 27.54 6.22
C ARG A 51 -5.66 27.92 6.95
N ARG A 52 -5.55 28.55 8.13
CA ARG A 52 -6.69 29.10 8.85
C ARG A 52 -7.40 30.16 8.01
N ASP A 53 -8.73 30.16 8.07
CA ASP A 53 -9.52 31.17 7.39
C ASP A 53 -9.23 32.55 8.00
N LYS A 54 -8.71 33.47 7.18
CA LYS A 54 -8.38 34.86 7.58
C LYS A 54 -9.63 35.66 8.00
N ARG A 55 -10.80 35.28 7.47
CA ARG A 55 -12.11 35.83 7.80
C ARG A 55 -13.07 34.65 7.96
N TRP A 56 -13.92 34.67 8.98
CA TRP A 56 -14.89 33.60 9.23
C TRP A 56 -15.76 33.36 7.98
N CYS A 57 -15.64 32.16 7.39
CA CYS A 57 -16.42 31.76 6.23
C CYS A 57 -17.52 30.80 6.71
N ALA A 58 -18.74 31.32 6.91
CA ALA A 58 -19.85 30.54 7.48
C ALA A 58 -20.24 29.31 6.64
N CYS A 59 -20.09 29.35 5.31
CA CYS A 59 -20.58 28.28 4.44
C CYS A 59 -19.62 27.08 4.28
N LEU A 60 -18.30 27.30 4.31
CA LEU A 60 -17.27 26.27 4.07
C LEU A 60 -15.93 26.64 4.77
N PRO A 61 -15.83 26.48 6.09
CA PRO A 61 -14.58 26.68 6.82
C PRO A 61 -13.56 25.57 6.49
N ALA A 62 -12.27 25.87 6.65
CA ALA A 62 -11.17 24.97 6.27
C ALA A 62 -11.31 23.55 6.85
N GLY A 63 -11.73 23.43 8.12
CA GLY A 63 -12.00 22.14 8.76
C GLY A 63 -13.10 21.34 8.06
N ALA A 64 -14.21 21.99 7.72
CA ALA A 64 -15.30 21.34 6.97
C ALA A 64 -14.84 20.86 5.58
N VAL A 65 -13.95 21.62 4.92
CA VAL A 65 -13.37 21.21 3.63
C VAL A 65 -12.51 19.96 3.75
N VAL A 66 -11.76 19.77 4.85
CA VAL A 66 -11.00 18.54 5.11
C VAL A 66 -11.95 17.34 5.17
N TYR A 67 -12.98 17.38 6.01
CA TYR A 67 -13.96 16.29 6.11
C TYR A 67 -14.73 16.08 4.79
N PHE A 68 -15.03 17.14 4.04
CA PHE A 68 -15.60 17.02 2.70
C PHE A 68 -14.70 16.22 1.76
N VAL A 69 -13.39 16.48 1.75
CA VAL A 69 -12.42 15.71 0.95
C VAL A 69 -12.37 14.24 1.38
N LEU A 70 -12.41 13.96 2.68
CA LEU A 70 -12.44 12.58 3.20
C LEU A 70 -13.74 11.87 2.79
N ALA A 71 -14.89 12.51 2.95
CA ALA A 71 -16.18 11.96 2.51
C ALA A 71 -16.22 11.73 0.99
N MET A 72 -15.62 12.63 0.21
CA MET A 72 -15.44 12.49 -1.24
C MET A 72 -14.60 11.26 -1.61
N CYS A 73 -13.61 10.91 -0.79
CA CYS A 73 -12.77 9.72 -1.00
C CYS A 73 -13.44 8.43 -0.52
N LEU A 74 -14.31 8.50 0.49
CA LEU A 74 -15.19 7.39 0.87
C LEU A 74 -16.27 7.15 -0.17
N HIS A 75 -16.92 8.20 -0.69
CA HIS A 75 -18.00 8.14 -1.70
C HIS A 75 -17.48 8.52 -3.09
N PHE A 76 -16.54 7.72 -3.60
CA PHE A 76 -15.76 8.10 -4.78
C PHE A 76 -16.58 8.19 -6.08
N SER A 77 -17.69 7.46 -6.17
CA SER A 77 -18.58 7.49 -7.34
C SER A 77 -19.55 8.68 -7.37
N GLU A 78 -19.67 9.43 -6.28
CA GLU A 78 -20.74 10.43 -6.10
C GLU A 78 -20.31 11.84 -6.47
N SER A 79 -21.27 12.66 -6.91
CA SER A 79 -21.03 14.08 -7.24
C SER A 79 -20.76 14.91 -5.98
N TYR A 80 -20.13 16.08 -6.12
CA TYR A 80 -19.94 17.00 -4.98
C TYR A 80 -21.25 17.41 -4.31
N ALA A 81 -22.31 17.60 -5.10
CA ALA A 81 -23.62 17.94 -4.57
C ALA A 81 -24.21 16.79 -3.75
N GLU A 82 -24.02 15.55 -4.18
CA GLU A 82 -24.46 14.35 -3.44
C GLU A 82 -23.68 14.20 -2.14
N ILE A 83 -22.34 14.29 -2.19
CA ILE A 83 -21.49 14.20 -1.01
C ILE A 83 -21.87 15.28 0.01
N LEU A 84 -22.12 16.51 -0.46
CA LEU A 84 -22.55 17.59 0.42
C LEU A 84 -23.94 17.30 1.00
N ARG A 85 -24.90 16.83 0.19
CA ARG A 85 -26.24 16.43 0.66
C ARG A 85 -26.15 15.39 1.76
N LYS A 86 -25.31 14.36 1.60
CA LYS A 86 -25.03 13.37 2.65
C LYS A 86 -24.47 14.03 3.90
N LEU A 87 -23.38 14.79 3.78
CA LEU A 87 -22.80 15.50 4.93
C LEU A 87 -23.81 16.40 5.68
N THR A 88 -24.80 16.95 4.97
CA THR A 88 -25.88 17.78 5.53
C THR A 88 -27.18 17.04 5.86
N ASP A 89 -27.24 15.73 5.66
CA ASP A 89 -28.48 14.94 5.72
C ASP A 89 -29.12 14.98 7.11
N GLY A 90 -28.29 14.87 8.15
CA GLY A 90 -28.71 15.02 9.55
C GLY A 90 -29.23 16.42 9.92
N LEU A 91 -29.26 17.37 8.97
CA LEU A 91 -29.73 18.74 9.13
C LEU A 91 -30.77 19.12 8.08
N ARG A 92 -31.42 18.13 7.41
CA ARG A 92 -32.49 18.37 6.42
C ARG A 92 -33.55 19.35 6.90
N GLY A 93 -33.93 19.30 8.18
CA GLY A 93 -34.90 20.24 8.78
C GLY A 93 -34.40 21.69 8.76
N ALA A 94 -33.13 21.94 9.08
CA ALA A 94 -32.53 23.27 9.04
C ALA A 94 -32.31 23.76 7.60
N VAL A 95 -31.99 22.86 6.67
CA VAL A 95 -31.89 23.17 5.23
C VAL A 95 -33.27 23.53 4.65
N HIS A 96 -34.32 22.74 4.95
CA HIS A 96 -35.68 23.00 4.50
C HIS A 96 -36.26 24.29 5.08
N ALA A 97 -35.96 24.59 6.34
CA ALA A 97 -36.35 25.85 6.99
C ALA A 97 -35.59 27.08 6.46
N GLY A 98 -34.70 26.93 5.47
CA GLY A 98 -33.90 28.02 4.91
C GLY A 98 -32.77 28.51 5.83
N ALA A 99 -32.58 27.89 7.00
CA ALA A 99 -31.58 28.25 7.99
C ALA A 99 -30.14 27.85 7.59
N LEU A 100 -29.98 26.91 6.64
CA LEU A 100 -28.68 26.48 6.13
C LEU A 100 -28.66 26.45 4.59
N ARG A 101 -27.77 27.24 3.97
CA ARG A 101 -27.57 27.22 2.50
C ARG A 101 -26.50 26.21 2.11
N VAL A 102 -26.90 25.19 1.34
CA VAL A 102 -26.00 24.20 0.76
C VAL A 102 -25.11 24.87 -0.32
N ALA A 103 -23.79 24.80 -0.14
CA ALA A 103 -22.83 25.42 -1.04
C ALA A 103 -22.84 24.78 -2.45
N GLY A 104 -22.81 25.62 -3.49
CA GLY A 104 -22.70 25.13 -4.88
C GLY A 104 -21.31 24.54 -5.20
N THR A 105 -21.23 23.75 -6.27
CA THR A 105 -20.00 23.09 -6.75
C THR A 105 -18.81 24.05 -6.96
N SER A 106 -19.10 25.28 -7.41
CA SER A 106 -18.09 26.33 -7.61
C SER A 106 -17.53 26.85 -6.28
N ALA A 107 -18.36 26.99 -5.25
CA ALA A 107 -17.93 27.39 -3.91
C ALA A 107 -17.05 26.30 -3.27
N ILE A 108 -17.42 25.02 -3.42
CA ILE A 108 -16.62 23.88 -2.97
C ILE A 108 -15.25 23.88 -3.65
N SER A 109 -15.21 24.07 -4.97
CA SER A 109 -13.96 24.10 -5.74
C SER A 109 -13.04 25.24 -5.27
N LYS A 110 -13.59 26.43 -5.03
CA LYS A 110 -12.84 27.58 -4.46
C LYS A 110 -12.35 27.30 -3.04
N ALA A 111 -13.17 26.66 -2.20
CA ALA A 111 -12.80 26.33 -0.83
C ALA A 111 -11.69 25.28 -0.77
N ARG A 112 -11.74 24.25 -1.63
CA ARG A 112 -10.66 23.26 -1.78
C ARG A 112 -9.34 23.90 -2.24
N ALA A 113 -9.40 24.83 -3.19
CA ALA A 113 -8.23 25.59 -3.64
C ALA A 113 -7.65 26.47 -2.52
N ARG A 114 -8.49 27.09 -1.69
CA ARG A 114 -8.06 27.87 -0.53
C ARG A 114 -7.32 27.00 0.51
N LEU A 115 -7.85 25.81 0.78
CA LEU A 115 -7.26 24.86 1.73
C LEU A 115 -5.88 24.35 1.25
N GLY A 116 -5.77 24.01 -0.03
CA GLY A 116 -4.57 23.37 -0.59
C GLY A 116 -4.37 21.92 -0.11
N PRO A 117 -3.25 21.28 -0.51
CA PRO A 117 -2.97 19.89 -0.17
C PRO A 117 -2.30 19.71 1.20
N GLU A 118 -1.57 20.71 1.70
CA GLU A 118 -0.71 20.57 2.88
C GLU A 118 -1.41 20.04 4.14
N PRO A 119 -2.64 20.50 4.50
CA PRO A 119 -3.31 19.97 5.70
C PRO A 119 -3.62 18.47 5.60
N LEU A 120 -3.95 17.96 4.40
CA LEU A 120 -4.23 16.54 4.18
C LEU A 120 -2.94 15.73 4.20
N ARG A 121 -1.83 16.29 3.71
CA ARG A 121 -0.51 15.68 3.85
C ARG A 121 -0.11 15.52 5.31
N ALA A 122 -0.17 16.61 6.08
CA ALA A 122 0.18 16.60 7.49
C ALA A 122 -0.73 15.65 8.30
N LEU A 123 -2.02 15.61 7.97
CA LEU A 123 -2.95 14.67 8.58
C LEU A 123 -2.60 13.21 8.22
N PHE A 124 -2.23 12.92 6.98
CA PHE A 124 -1.75 11.59 6.60
C PHE A 124 -0.49 11.20 7.39
N GLU A 125 0.45 12.13 7.58
CA GLU A 125 1.65 11.91 8.38
C GLU A 125 1.35 11.55 9.84
N GLN A 126 0.25 12.05 10.41
CA GLN A 126 -0.21 11.72 11.77
C GLN A 126 -0.90 10.34 11.87
N VAL A 127 -1.64 9.93 10.84
CA VAL A 127 -2.48 8.70 10.91
C VAL A 127 -1.83 7.46 10.30
N ARG A 128 -0.78 7.63 9.49
CA ARG A 128 -0.01 6.52 8.90
C ARG A 128 0.66 5.68 10.00
N GLY A 129 0.88 4.41 9.70
CA GLY A 129 1.50 3.45 10.61
C GLY A 129 1.11 2.01 10.28
N PRO A 130 1.79 1.03 10.90
CA PRO A 130 1.62 -0.38 10.54
C PRO A 130 0.26 -0.95 10.98
N LEU A 131 -0.41 -0.37 11.99
CA LEU A 131 -1.65 -0.89 12.57
C LEU A 131 -1.52 -2.32 13.14
N THR A 132 -0.29 -2.79 13.38
CA THR A 132 0.01 -4.13 13.87
C THR A 132 0.19 -4.17 15.39
N THR A 133 -0.04 -5.35 15.95
CA THR A 133 0.32 -5.72 17.32
C THR A 133 1.25 -6.93 17.25
N PRO A 134 2.08 -7.24 18.26
CA PRO A 134 2.98 -8.41 18.22
C PRO A 134 2.29 -9.76 17.96
N GLN A 135 0.99 -9.84 18.24
CA GLN A 135 0.17 -11.03 17.99
C GLN A 135 -0.50 -11.03 16.61
N SER A 136 -0.43 -9.95 15.84
CA SER A 136 -1.08 -9.81 14.53
C SER A 136 -0.65 -10.92 13.57
N PRO A 137 -1.59 -11.79 13.15
CA PRO A 137 -1.30 -12.83 12.17
C PRO A 137 -0.80 -12.20 10.85
N GLY A 138 0.16 -12.86 10.19
CA GLY A 138 0.68 -12.41 8.90
C GLY A 138 1.50 -11.12 8.92
N ALA A 139 1.75 -10.52 10.10
CA ALA A 139 2.52 -9.28 10.20
C ALA A 139 4.02 -9.49 10.45
N PHE A 140 4.43 -10.62 11.03
CA PHE A 140 5.82 -10.86 11.42
C PHE A 140 6.37 -12.16 10.84
N ALA A 141 7.65 -12.17 10.50
CA ALA A 141 8.40 -13.34 10.04
C ALA A 141 9.44 -13.81 11.08
N PHE A 142 10.01 -14.99 10.85
CA PHE A 142 11.13 -15.58 11.61
C PHE A 142 10.90 -15.55 13.13
N GLY A 143 9.85 -16.23 13.60
CA GLY A 143 9.55 -16.33 15.03
C GLY A 143 9.10 -15.02 15.69
N ARG A 144 8.49 -14.11 14.93
CA ARG A 144 8.04 -12.76 15.35
C ARG A 144 9.17 -11.74 15.58
N ARG A 145 10.36 -11.97 15.05
CA ARG A 145 11.50 -11.04 15.15
C ARG A 145 11.36 -9.82 14.24
N LEU A 146 10.82 -10.01 13.03
CA LEU A 146 10.81 -8.97 12.00
C LEU A 146 9.40 -8.61 11.56
N LEU A 147 9.04 -7.32 11.65
CA LEU A 147 7.82 -6.77 11.06
C LEU A 147 7.97 -6.75 9.55
N MET A 148 7.11 -7.48 8.84
CA MET A 148 7.12 -7.54 7.39
C MET A 148 6.46 -6.30 6.80
N LEU A 149 7.17 -5.66 5.89
CA LEU A 149 6.72 -4.54 5.09
C LEU A 149 6.76 -4.93 3.62
N SER A 150 5.84 -4.43 2.81
CA SER A 150 5.86 -4.62 1.36
C SER A 150 5.88 -3.27 0.65
N LEU A 151 6.74 -3.15 -0.36
CA LEU A 151 6.91 -1.95 -1.18
C LEU A 151 6.49 -2.26 -2.61
N ASP A 152 5.55 -1.47 -3.13
CA ASP A 152 5.05 -1.60 -4.49
C ASP A 152 4.41 -0.30 -4.99
N GLY A 153 4.34 -0.16 -6.31
CA GLY A 153 3.81 1.01 -6.98
C GLY A 153 2.58 0.74 -7.83
N THR A 154 1.81 1.79 -8.08
CA THR A 154 0.73 1.78 -9.05
C THR A 154 0.63 3.12 -9.77
N VAL A 155 -0.11 3.14 -10.87
CA VAL A 155 -0.44 4.36 -11.61
C VAL A 155 -1.92 4.68 -11.49
N ILE A 156 -2.27 5.95 -11.38
CA ILE A 156 -3.64 6.44 -11.29
C ILE A 156 -3.85 7.49 -12.39
N ASP A 157 -4.93 7.34 -13.16
CA ASP A 157 -5.29 8.31 -14.21
C ASP A 157 -5.86 9.58 -13.58
N VAL A 158 -5.51 10.74 -14.15
CA VAL A 158 -6.02 12.05 -13.71
C VAL A 158 -6.70 12.79 -14.85
N ALA A 159 -7.59 13.74 -14.51
CA ALA A 159 -8.33 14.50 -15.50
C ALA A 159 -7.38 15.21 -16.50
N PRO A 160 -7.63 15.15 -17.83
CA PRO A 160 -6.74 15.66 -18.86
C PRO A 160 -6.91 17.18 -19.05
N THR A 161 -6.65 17.95 -18.00
CA THR A 161 -6.66 19.42 -18.06
C THR A 161 -5.26 19.95 -18.41
N PRO A 162 -5.14 21.14 -19.04
CA PRO A 162 -3.84 21.73 -19.32
C PRO A 162 -2.93 21.84 -18.09
N ALA A 163 -3.50 22.18 -16.93
CA ALA A 163 -2.76 22.26 -15.66
C ALA A 163 -2.24 20.88 -15.20
N ASN A 164 -3.07 19.83 -15.28
CA ASN A 164 -2.65 18.48 -14.90
C ASN A 164 -1.64 17.89 -15.88
N ILE A 165 -1.77 18.17 -17.18
CA ILE A 165 -0.81 17.76 -18.21
C ILE A 165 0.56 18.43 -17.95
N LYS A 166 0.55 19.73 -17.63
CA LYS A 166 1.78 20.46 -17.30
C LYS A 166 2.47 19.87 -16.06
N ALA A 167 1.72 19.49 -15.04
CA ALA A 167 2.28 18.97 -13.79
C ALA A 167 2.72 17.51 -13.88
N PHE A 168 1.90 16.62 -14.46
CA PHE A 168 2.11 15.17 -14.42
C PHE A 168 2.64 14.57 -15.74
N GLY A 169 2.81 15.42 -16.75
CA GLY A 169 3.26 15.04 -18.08
C GLY A 169 2.10 14.68 -19.03
N PRO A 170 2.41 14.48 -20.32
CA PRO A 170 1.41 14.10 -21.30
C PRO A 170 0.88 12.68 -21.03
N PRO A 171 -0.36 12.38 -21.47
CA PRO A 171 -0.89 11.03 -21.43
C PRO A 171 0.06 10.01 -22.06
N PRO A 172 0.38 8.90 -21.39
CA PRO A 172 1.30 7.91 -21.93
C PRO A 172 0.65 7.19 -23.12
N GLY A 173 1.35 7.16 -24.25
CA GLY A 173 0.93 6.45 -25.45
C GLY A 173 2.11 5.82 -26.17
N GLY A 174 1.83 4.87 -27.05
CA GLY A 174 2.83 4.37 -27.99
C GLY A 174 3.10 5.40 -29.09
N SER A 175 4.14 5.14 -29.89
CA SER A 175 4.59 6.00 -31.01
C SER A 175 3.48 6.43 -31.97
N HIS A 176 2.38 5.68 -32.04
CA HIS A 176 1.30 5.92 -32.99
C HIS A 176 0.05 6.62 -32.43
N LYS A 177 -0.18 6.61 -31.10
CA LYS A 177 -1.33 7.32 -30.47
C LYS A 177 -1.03 7.69 -29.01
N PRO A 178 -1.13 8.98 -28.62
CA PRO A 178 -1.03 9.39 -27.23
C PRO A 178 -2.17 8.78 -26.41
N GLY A 179 -1.91 8.54 -25.12
CA GLY A 179 -2.93 8.09 -24.18
C GLY A 179 -4.06 9.11 -24.02
N ARG A 180 -5.11 8.74 -23.28
CA ARG A 180 -6.25 9.65 -23.02
C ARG A 180 -6.09 10.52 -21.78
N HIS A 181 -5.33 10.05 -20.78
CA HIS A 181 -5.23 10.68 -19.47
C HIS A 181 -3.77 10.78 -19.00
N PRO A 182 -3.34 11.90 -18.42
CA PRO A 182 -2.10 11.95 -17.64
C PRO A 182 -2.18 10.97 -16.47
N GLN A 183 -1.02 10.56 -15.96
CA GLN A 183 -0.92 9.55 -14.91
C GLN A 183 -0.02 10.01 -13.77
N VAL A 184 -0.46 9.74 -12.55
CA VAL A 184 0.33 9.87 -11.34
C VAL A 184 0.81 8.49 -10.92
N LYS A 185 2.11 8.33 -10.67
CA LYS A 185 2.67 7.14 -10.06
C LYS A 185 2.65 7.30 -8.54
N LEU A 186 2.13 6.31 -7.84
CA LEU A 186 2.04 6.23 -6.39
C LEU A 186 2.80 4.98 -5.94
N VAL A 187 3.76 5.13 -5.03
CA VAL A 187 4.50 4.04 -4.38
C VAL A 187 4.14 4.04 -2.91
N LEU A 188 3.77 2.86 -2.40
CA LEU A 188 3.39 2.65 -1.01
C LEU A 188 4.37 1.72 -0.33
N LEU A 189 4.66 2.02 0.94
CA LEU A 189 5.24 1.09 1.89
C LEU A 189 4.17 0.73 2.90
N ILE A 190 3.81 -0.55 2.99
CA ILE A 190 2.74 -1.04 3.88
C ILE A 190 3.23 -2.15 4.79
N ALA A 191 2.57 -2.36 5.93
CA ALA A 191 2.74 -3.55 6.75
C ALA A 191 1.98 -4.74 6.16
N CYS A 192 2.60 -5.92 6.13
CA CYS A 192 1.89 -7.16 5.78
C CYS A 192 0.89 -7.55 6.89
N GLY A 193 -0.13 -8.34 6.55
CA GLY A 193 -1.20 -8.75 7.45
C GLY A 193 -2.28 -7.67 7.63
N THR A 194 -1.97 -6.54 8.26
CA THR A 194 -2.95 -5.46 8.53
C THR A 194 -3.12 -4.49 7.35
N ARG A 195 -2.14 -4.44 6.45
CA ARG A 195 -2.09 -3.52 5.30
C ARG A 195 -2.14 -2.04 5.69
N GLY A 196 -1.67 -1.71 6.90
CA GLY A 196 -1.47 -0.33 7.32
C GLY A 196 -0.36 0.33 6.50
N ILE A 197 -0.60 1.56 6.04
CA ILE A 197 0.36 2.32 5.23
C ILE A 197 1.36 2.98 6.16
N LEU A 198 2.66 2.68 6.01
CA LEU A 198 3.73 3.35 6.75
C LEU A 198 4.13 4.66 6.09
N ASP A 199 4.26 4.68 4.76
CA ASP A 199 4.57 5.89 4.01
C ASP A 199 4.14 5.76 2.54
N ALA A 200 3.97 6.89 1.88
CA ALA A 200 3.53 7.00 0.49
C ALA A 200 4.25 8.15 -0.23
N ARG A 201 4.70 7.89 -1.46
CA ARG A 201 5.26 8.91 -2.35
C ARG A 201 4.62 8.83 -3.71
N PHE A 202 4.37 9.97 -4.32
CA PHE A 202 3.79 10.03 -5.64
C PHE A 202 4.36 11.18 -6.46
N GLY A 203 4.30 11.01 -7.77
CA GLY A 203 4.81 11.97 -8.74
C GLY A 203 4.30 11.69 -10.15
N PRO A 204 4.71 12.50 -11.13
CA PRO A 204 4.48 12.22 -12.55
C PRO A 204 4.85 10.77 -12.91
N ARG A 205 4.11 10.14 -13.84
CA ARG A 205 4.39 8.76 -14.28
C ARG A 205 5.84 8.54 -14.76
N ARG A 206 6.44 9.56 -15.37
CA ARG A 206 7.81 9.56 -15.89
C ARG A 206 8.85 9.35 -14.79
N ASP A 207 8.51 9.65 -13.54
CA ASP A 207 9.41 9.44 -12.42
C ASP A 207 9.66 7.94 -12.25
N ASN A 208 10.92 7.57 -12.07
CA ASN A 208 11.27 6.18 -11.86
C ASN A 208 10.68 5.72 -10.52
N GLU A 209 10.03 4.56 -10.54
CA GLU A 209 9.43 3.95 -9.35
C GLU A 209 10.48 3.70 -8.27
N VAL A 210 11.68 3.27 -8.67
CA VAL A 210 12.82 3.11 -7.77
C VAL A 210 13.24 4.44 -7.14
N THR A 211 13.12 5.55 -7.88
CA THR A 211 13.42 6.88 -7.32
C THR A 211 12.41 7.26 -6.24
N LEU A 212 11.11 7.06 -6.48
CA LEU A 212 10.08 7.30 -5.46
C LEU A 212 10.27 6.38 -4.25
N ALA A 213 10.62 5.12 -4.46
CA ALA A 213 10.91 4.16 -3.40
C ALA A 213 12.10 4.60 -2.53
N LYS A 214 13.16 5.18 -3.11
CA LYS A 214 14.31 5.73 -2.35
C LYS A 214 13.91 6.85 -1.38
N HIS A 215 12.80 7.55 -1.62
CA HIS A 215 12.27 8.58 -0.71
C HIS A 215 11.39 8.01 0.41
N LEU A 216 11.07 6.72 0.36
CA LEU A 216 10.39 5.97 1.42
C LEU A 216 11.39 5.24 2.32
N THR A 217 12.57 4.90 1.81
CA THR A 217 13.62 4.17 2.53
C THR A 217 14.54 5.13 3.30
N THR A 218 13.96 5.83 4.27
CA THR A 218 14.66 6.79 5.13
C THR A 218 14.60 6.36 6.60
N ALA A 219 15.55 6.83 7.42
CA ALA A 219 15.63 6.50 8.84
C ALA A 219 14.43 6.99 9.69
N SER A 220 13.57 7.88 9.15
CA SER A 220 12.33 8.29 9.81
C SER A 220 11.15 7.36 9.52
N THR A 221 11.28 6.47 8.53
CA THR A 221 10.24 5.53 8.11
C THR A 221 10.64 4.09 8.45
N LEU A 222 11.93 3.77 8.28
CA LEU A 222 12.50 2.44 8.47
C LEU A 222 13.35 2.37 9.74
N SER A 223 13.35 1.22 10.39
CA SER A 223 14.11 0.95 11.61
C SER A 223 14.55 -0.51 11.71
N ASP A 224 15.39 -0.81 12.70
CA ASP A 224 15.68 -2.18 13.12
C ASP A 224 14.40 -2.98 13.42
N GLY A 225 14.48 -4.30 13.23
CA GLY A 225 13.34 -5.20 13.47
C GLY A 225 12.27 -5.18 12.37
N GLN A 226 12.58 -4.63 11.20
CA GLN A 226 11.71 -4.59 10.02
C GLN A 226 12.31 -5.39 8.87
N LEU A 227 11.46 -5.89 7.97
CA LEU A 227 11.83 -6.66 6.78
C LEU A 227 11.05 -6.16 5.57
N VAL A 228 11.72 -5.54 4.60
CA VAL A 228 11.09 -5.01 3.38
C VAL A 228 11.09 -6.05 2.27
N LEU A 229 9.89 -6.45 1.84
CA LEU A 229 9.65 -7.34 0.71
C LEU A 229 9.47 -6.52 -0.56
N MET A 230 10.25 -6.83 -1.60
CA MET A 230 10.27 -6.05 -2.84
C MET A 230 10.25 -6.92 -4.08
N ASP A 231 9.62 -6.41 -5.14
CA ASP A 231 9.60 -7.07 -6.43
C ASP A 231 10.96 -6.93 -7.17
N ARG A 232 11.03 -7.52 -8.37
CA ARG A 232 12.25 -7.52 -9.18
C ARG A 232 12.66 -6.16 -9.73
N ALA A 233 11.85 -5.11 -9.64
CA ALA A 233 12.26 -3.77 -10.06
C ALA A 233 13.25 -3.12 -9.07
N PHE A 234 13.31 -3.60 -7.83
CA PHE A 234 14.04 -2.94 -6.73
C PHE A 234 15.34 -3.66 -6.29
N HIS A 235 15.90 -4.55 -7.11
CA HIS A 235 17.12 -5.30 -6.75
C HIS A 235 18.44 -4.52 -6.95
N GLY A 236 18.39 -3.21 -7.22
CA GLY A 236 19.56 -2.38 -7.48
C GLY A 236 20.30 -1.96 -6.20
N HIS A 237 21.63 -1.87 -6.27
CA HIS A 237 22.51 -1.50 -5.14
C HIS A 237 22.00 -0.31 -4.31
N ASP A 238 21.66 0.82 -4.96
CA ASP A 238 21.35 2.06 -4.25
C ASP A 238 20.16 1.96 -3.27
N ILE A 239 19.12 1.22 -3.63
CA ILE A 239 17.94 1.09 -2.76
C ILE A 239 18.21 0.08 -1.64
N LEU A 240 18.91 -1.02 -1.95
CA LEU A 240 19.29 -2.02 -0.95
C LEU A 240 20.25 -1.42 0.09
N ALA A 241 21.25 -0.66 -0.35
CA ALA A 241 22.19 0.03 0.53
C ALA A 241 21.48 1.02 1.46
N ARG A 242 20.45 1.73 0.97
CA ARG A 242 19.64 2.65 1.79
C ARG A 242 18.83 1.91 2.86
N ILE A 243 18.21 0.79 2.50
CA ILE A 243 17.44 -0.02 3.44
C ILE A 243 18.35 -0.57 4.53
N THR A 244 19.48 -1.18 4.16
CA THR A 244 20.47 -1.70 5.10
C THR A 244 21.09 -0.60 5.96
N ALA A 245 21.31 0.60 5.42
CA ALA A 245 21.80 1.75 6.20
C ALA A 245 20.79 2.25 7.25
N CYS A 246 19.50 1.95 7.09
CA CYS A 246 18.48 2.20 8.12
C CYS A 246 18.39 1.08 9.18
N GLY A 247 19.24 0.05 9.08
CA GLY A 247 19.21 -1.13 9.96
C GLY A 247 18.07 -2.12 9.65
N THR A 248 17.39 -1.91 8.53
CA THR A 248 16.26 -2.74 8.09
C THR A 248 16.73 -3.85 7.16
N ASP A 249 16.14 -5.03 7.32
CA ASP A 249 16.39 -6.17 6.44
C ASP A 249 15.52 -6.11 5.16
N PHE A 250 15.92 -6.85 4.13
CA PHE A 250 15.11 -6.96 2.91
C PHE A 250 15.08 -8.38 2.35
N ILE A 251 14.01 -8.70 1.62
CA ILE A 251 13.96 -9.80 0.66
C ILE A 251 13.47 -9.21 -0.66
N VAL A 252 14.28 -9.33 -1.71
CA VAL A 252 13.97 -8.83 -3.04
C VAL A 252 14.08 -9.93 -4.07
N ARG A 253 13.09 -10.02 -4.97
CA ARG A 253 13.20 -10.95 -6.10
C ARG A 253 14.24 -10.47 -7.09
N ALA A 254 15.03 -11.39 -7.64
CA ALA A 254 15.89 -11.11 -8.78
C ALA A 254 15.45 -11.90 -10.01
N HIS A 255 15.88 -11.42 -11.18
CA HIS A 255 15.81 -12.24 -12.39
C HIS A 255 16.78 -13.43 -12.26
N ALA A 256 16.39 -14.60 -12.75
CA ALA A 256 17.24 -15.80 -12.68
C ALA A 256 18.59 -15.63 -13.41
N HIS A 257 18.64 -14.78 -14.43
CA HIS A 257 19.85 -14.43 -15.18
C HIS A 257 20.55 -13.18 -14.62
N HIS A 258 20.03 -12.56 -13.55
CA HIS A 258 20.76 -11.49 -12.88
C HIS A 258 22.03 -12.11 -12.30
N TRP A 259 23.17 -11.67 -12.84
CA TRP A 259 24.45 -12.18 -12.40
C TRP A 259 24.80 -11.59 -11.05
N LEU A 260 25.27 -12.44 -10.15
CA LEU A 260 25.79 -12.08 -8.84
C LEU A 260 27.06 -12.91 -8.58
N PRO A 261 28.07 -12.33 -7.89
CA PRO A 261 29.29 -13.04 -7.55
C PRO A 261 28.96 -14.13 -6.53
N HIS A 262 29.34 -15.37 -6.84
CA HIS A 262 29.20 -16.48 -5.90
C HIS A 262 30.39 -16.49 -4.94
N LEU A 263 30.19 -16.10 -3.69
CA LEU A 263 31.28 -15.96 -2.71
C LEU A 263 31.46 -17.23 -1.87
N ARG A 264 30.37 -17.77 -1.29
CA ARG A 264 30.42 -18.95 -0.43
C ARG A 264 29.07 -19.66 -0.41
N GLU A 265 29.06 -20.97 -0.57
CA GLU A 265 27.87 -21.81 -0.42
C GLU A 265 27.57 -22.06 1.07
N LEU A 266 26.29 -22.19 1.43
CA LEU A 266 25.80 -22.43 2.79
C LEU A 266 25.10 -23.78 2.88
N ALA A 267 25.00 -24.32 4.10
CA ALA A 267 24.48 -25.67 4.35
C ALA A 267 23.00 -25.87 3.96
N ASP A 268 22.22 -24.80 3.84
CA ASP A 268 20.81 -24.83 3.45
C ASP A 268 20.59 -24.73 1.92
N GLY A 269 21.65 -24.84 1.12
CA GLY A 269 21.62 -24.74 -0.34
C GLY A 269 21.61 -23.31 -0.88
N SER A 270 21.58 -22.29 0.00
CA SER A 270 21.74 -20.89 -0.39
C SER A 270 23.23 -20.50 -0.48
N PHE A 271 23.52 -19.31 -1.00
CA PHE A 271 24.92 -18.85 -1.08
C PHE A 271 25.07 -17.36 -0.76
N LEU A 272 26.20 -17.01 -0.15
CA LEU A 272 26.62 -15.63 0.07
C LEU A 272 27.14 -15.01 -1.22
N SER A 273 26.81 -13.74 -1.36
CA SER A 273 27.03 -12.94 -2.54
C SER A 273 27.13 -11.46 -2.14
N CYS A 274 27.26 -10.60 -3.14
CA CYS A 274 27.28 -9.15 -2.98
C CYS A 274 26.53 -8.52 -4.14
N VAL A 275 25.65 -7.56 -3.84
CA VAL A 275 25.11 -6.66 -4.86
C VAL A 275 26.13 -5.54 -5.04
N PRO A 276 26.90 -5.51 -6.14
CA PRO A 276 28.02 -4.59 -6.27
C PRO A 276 27.55 -3.15 -6.44
N ASP A 277 28.33 -2.20 -5.92
CA ASP A 277 28.17 -0.78 -6.27
C ASP A 277 28.38 -0.56 -7.78
N ARG A 278 28.06 0.64 -8.29
CA ARG A 278 28.17 0.95 -9.72
C ARG A 278 29.59 0.76 -10.27
N ALA A 279 30.61 1.24 -9.57
CA ALA A 279 32.00 1.16 -10.03
C ALA A 279 32.50 -0.29 -10.03
N SER A 280 32.17 -1.03 -8.97
CA SER A 280 32.43 -2.46 -8.85
C SER A 280 31.70 -3.25 -9.93
N SER A 281 30.43 -2.96 -10.20
CA SER A 281 29.66 -3.59 -11.28
C SER A 281 30.30 -3.36 -12.65
N GLN A 282 30.70 -2.13 -12.95
CA GLN A 282 31.38 -1.77 -14.21
C GLN A 282 32.72 -2.51 -14.38
N ARG A 283 33.58 -2.52 -13.35
CA ARG A 283 34.87 -3.24 -13.38
C ARG A 283 34.69 -4.73 -13.64
N GLN A 284 33.69 -5.33 -13.00
CA GLN A 284 33.42 -6.75 -13.16
C GLN A 284 32.76 -7.07 -14.51
N ALA A 285 31.93 -6.17 -15.04
CA ALA A 285 31.37 -6.30 -16.38
C ALA A 285 32.48 -6.22 -17.45
N ALA A 286 33.41 -5.27 -17.31
CA ALA A 286 34.58 -5.16 -18.18
C ALA A 286 35.47 -6.41 -18.10
N SER A 287 35.72 -6.93 -16.89
CA SER A 287 36.52 -8.15 -16.70
C SER A 287 35.87 -9.36 -17.38
N ARG A 288 34.53 -9.49 -17.28
CA ARG A 288 33.78 -10.55 -17.94
C ARG A 288 33.74 -10.41 -19.46
N PHE A 289 33.57 -9.19 -19.97
CA PHE A 289 33.60 -8.92 -21.40
C PHE A 289 34.97 -9.26 -22.01
N CYS A 290 36.06 -8.92 -21.31
CA CYS A 290 37.42 -9.23 -21.75
C CYS A 290 37.90 -10.64 -21.39
N ASN A 291 37.03 -11.51 -20.87
CA ASN A 291 37.35 -12.85 -20.35
C ASN A 291 38.56 -12.86 -19.38
N ARG A 292 38.77 -11.76 -18.66
CA ARG A 292 39.86 -11.59 -17.68
C ARG A 292 39.45 -12.20 -16.35
N ARG A 293 40.44 -12.77 -15.65
CA ARG A 293 40.27 -13.20 -14.27
C ARG A 293 39.82 -12.00 -13.43
N MET A 294 38.79 -12.21 -12.63
CA MET A 294 38.26 -11.16 -11.76
C MET A 294 39.36 -10.63 -10.84
N PRO A 295 39.45 -9.31 -10.60
CA PRO A 295 40.44 -8.76 -9.67
C PRO A 295 40.31 -9.42 -8.30
N PRO A 296 41.43 -9.80 -7.65
CA PRO A 296 41.40 -10.34 -6.29
C PRO A 296 40.84 -9.30 -5.32
N GLY A 297 39.84 -9.67 -4.52
CA GLY A 297 39.17 -8.81 -3.56
C GLY A 297 37.68 -9.10 -3.45
N HIS A 298 37.07 -8.80 -2.30
CA HIS A 298 35.62 -8.90 -2.15
C HIS A 298 34.98 -7.73 -2.90
N PRO A 299 33.97 -7.97 -3.75
CA PRO A 299 33.28 -6.89 -4.44
C PRO A 299 32.67 -5.91 -3.43
N HIS A 300 32.99 -4.63 -3.56
CA HIS A 300 32.38 -3.58 -2.74
C HIS A 300 30.91 -3.43 -3.13
N GLY A 301 30.04 -3.41 -2.12
CA GLY A 301 28.60 -3.37 -2.29
C GLY A 301 27.87 -3.90 -1.06
N VAL A 302 26.59 -4.23 -1.24
CA VAL A 302 25.75 -4.74 -0.16
C VAL A 302 25.96 -6.25 -0.05
N PRO A 303 26.44 -6.76 1.11
CA PRO A 303 26.53 -8.20 1.34
C PRO A 303 25.13 -8.79 1.38
N VAL A 304 24.94 -9.91 0.68
CA VAL A 304 23.63 -10.56 0.55
C VAL A 304 23.75 -12.06 0.55
N ARG A 305 22.64 -12.73 0.87
CA ARG A 305 22.43 -14.15 0.61
C ARG A 305 21.45 -14.34 -0.53
N VAL A 306 21.73 -15.29 -1.42
CA VAL A 306 20.87 -15.62 -2.55
C VAL A 306 20.25 -16.99 -2.30
N VAL A 307 18.93 -17.04 -2.41
CA VAL A 307 18.16 -18.29 -2.33
C VAL A 307 17.53 -18.54 -3.69
N ASP A 308 17.92 -19.65 -4.32
CA ASP A 308 17.29 -20.19 -5.52
C ASP A 308 16.33 -21.30 -5.09
N ALA A 309 15.08 -21.21 -5.54
CA ALA A 309 14.06 -22.18 -5.24
C ALA A 309 13.14 -22.42 -6.44
N ASP A 310 12.67 -23.65 -6.58
CA ASP A 310 11.57 -24.00 -7.48
C ASP A 310 10.26 -24.02 -6.71
N ILE A 311 9.32 -23.19 -7.14
CA ILE A 311 7.97 -23.12 -6.57
C ILE A 311 7.06 -23.96 -7.44
N THR A 312 6.67 -25.12 -6.92
CA THR A 312 5.75 -26.05 -7.60
C THR A 312 4.35 -25.85 -7.06
N ALA A 313 3.45 -25.37 -7.92
CA ALA A 313 2.03 -25.25 -7.63
C ALA A 313 1.31 -26.49 -8.18
N THR A 314 0.75 -27.31 -7.31
CA THR A 314 -0.01 -28.52 -7.65
C THR A 314 -1.49 -28.27 -7.43
N PRO A 315 -2.26 -27.96 -8.49
CA PRO A 315 -3.70 -27.79 -8.36
C PRO A 315 -4.39 -29.13 -8.13
N GLU A 316 -5.51 -29.10 -7.40
CA GLU A 316 -6.42 -30.23 -7.18
C GLU A 316 -6.91 -30.86 -8.50
N HIS A 317 -7.07 -30.02 -9.51
CA HIS A 317 -7.38 -30.43 -10.88
C HIS A 317 -6.36 -29.82 -11.85
N GLY A 318 -5.65 -30.67 -12.58
CA GLY A 318 -4.68 -30.28 -13.61
C GLY A 318 -3.23 -30.63 -13.27
N LEU A 319 -2.32 -30.29 -14.17
CA LEU A 319 -0.90 -30.61 -14.02
C LEU A 319 -0.18 -29.62 -13.08
N PRO A 320 0.78 -30.11 -12.26
CA PRO A 320 1.68 -29.24 -11.50
C PRO A 320 2.42 -28.24 -12.39
N ARG A 321 2.70 -27.07 -11.83
CA ARG A 321 3.44 -26.02 -12.52
C ARG A 321 4.57 -25.53 -11.65
N THR A 322 5.80 -25.72 -12.13
CA THR A 322 7.00 -25.25 -11.46
C THR A 322 7.48 -23.93 -12.04
N ARG A 323 7.86 -22.99 -11.17
CA ARG A 323 8.42 -21.69 -11.55
C ARG A 323 9.66 -21.42 -10.71
N PRO A 324 10.79 -21.05 -11.34
CA PRO A 324 11.97 -20.67 -10.58
C PRO A 324 11.75 -19.32 -9.89
N LEU A 325 12.22 -19.25 -8.66
CA LEU A 325 12.27 -18.09 -7.80
C LEU A 325 13.72 -17.89 -7.34
N ARG A 326 14.31 -16.75 -7.70
CA ARG A 326 15.54 -16.26 -7.08
C ARG A 326 15.18 -15.09 -6.18
N VAL A 327 15.53 -15.16 -4.91
CA VAL A 327 15.45 -14.04 -3.97
C VAL A 327 16.83 -13.71 -3.42
N ILE A 328 17.06 -12.42 -3.21
CA ILE A 328 18.24 -11.85 -2.57
C ILE A 328 17.79 -11.29 -1.22
N THR A 329 18.52 -11.58 -0.16
CA THR A 329 18.20 -11.14 1.21
C THR A 329 19.42 -10.59 1.94
N SER A 330 19.21 -9.63 2.85
CA SER A 330 20.23 -9.20 3.81
C SER A 330 20.39 -10.16 4.99
N LEU A 331 19.48 -11.12 5.17
CA LEU A 331 19.54 -12.15 6.21
C LEU A 331 20.62 -13.19 5.86
N LEU A 332 21.84 -12.98 6.36
CA LEU A 332 23.02 -13.76 5.95
C LEU A 332 23.11 -15.13 6.63
N ASP A 333 22.54 -15.27 7.83
CA ASP A 333 22.66 -16.49 8.65
C ASP A 333 21.50 -17.48 8.35
N PRO A 334 21.80 -18.69 7.84
CA PRO A 334 20.77 -19.72 7.62
C PRO A 334 20.15 -20.26 8.92
N GLY A 335 20.82 -20.14 10.07
CA GLY A 335 20.29 -20.53 11.37
C GLY A 335 19.19 -19.57 11.87
N GLU A 336 19.31 -18.27 11.60
CA GLU A 336 18.28 -17.28 11.95
C GLU A 336 17.15 -17.22 10.92
N ALA A 337 17.49 -17.41 9.65
CA ALA A 337 16.55 -17.33 8.54
C ALA A 337 16.80 -18.47 7.55
N PRO A 338 16.17 -19.64 7.69
CA PRO A 338 16.37 -20.75 6.75
C PRO A 338 15.95 -20.39 5.31
N ALA A 339 16.64 -20.92 4.29
CA ALA A 339 16.34 -20.67 2.88
C ALA A 339 14.87 -20.90 2.51
N GLU A 340 14.27 -22.00 2.98
CA GLU A 340 12.85 -22.31 2.73
C GLU A 340 11.93 -21.25 3.31
N GLN A 341 12.19 -20.79 4.54
CA GLN A 341 11.42 -19.74 5.19
C GLN A 341 11.58 -18.39 4.47
N VAL A 342 12.78 -18.06 3.98
CA VAL A 342 13.01 -16.86 3.16
C VAL A 342 12.20 -16.91 1.86
N ALA A 343 12.21 -18.06 1.17
CA ALA A 343 11.43 -18.26 -0.05
C ALA A 343 9.92 -18.20 0.21
N ALA A 344 9.43 -18.80 1.30
CA ALA A 344 8.02 -18.75 1.70
C ALA A 344 7.58 -17.33 2.07
N THR A 345 8.39 -16.62 2.86
CA THR A 345 8.12 -15.25 3.32
C THR A 345 7.97 -14.29 2.14
N TYR A 346 8.69 -14.49 1.04
CA TYR A 346 8.57 -13.65 -0.15
C TYR A 346 7.13 -13.60 -0.71
N ALA A 347 6.31 -14.63 -0.50
CA ALA A 347 4.91 -14.63 -0.94
C ALA A 347 4.08 -13.52 -0.28
N GLU A 348 4.41 -13.13 0.94
CA GLU A 348 3.72 -12.07 1.71
C GLU A 348 3.85 -10.68 1.05
N ARG A 349 4.78 -10.52 0.10
CA ARG A 349 4.86 -9.30 -0.73
C ARG A 349 3.52 -8.98 -1.40
N TRP A 350 2.70 -9.99 -1.74
CA TRP A 350 1.40 -9.81 -2.39
C TRP A 350 0.39 -8.98 -1.58
N ASN A 351 0.65 -8.74 -0.29
CA ASN A 351 -0.12 -7.81 0.52
C ASN A 351 -0.14 -6.39 -0.09
N SER A 352 0.97 -5.91 -0.67
CA SER A 352 1.02 -4.59 -1.31
C SER A 352 0.12 -4.50 -2.53
N GLU A 353 0.14 -5.52 -3.40
CA GLU A 353 -0.75 -5.58 -4.56
C GLU A 353 -2.22 -5.58 -4.13
N THR A 354 -2.54 -6.30 -3.05
CA THR A 354 -3.91 -6.37 -2.54
C THR A 354 -4.35 -5.03 -1.94
N SER A 355 -3.51 -4.38 -1.13
CA SER A 355 -3.79 -3.03 -0.59
C SER A 355 -3.93 -1.99 -1.71
N LEU A 356 -3.02 -2.01 -2.69
CA LEU A 356 -3.10 -1.15 -3.88
C LEU A 356 -4.40 -1.40 -4.65
N PHE A 357 -4.83 -2.65 -4.82
CA PHE A 357 -6.11 -2.98 -5.44
C PHE A 357 -7.30 -2.44 -4.62
N GLU A 358 -7.29 -2.62 -3.30
CA GLU A 358 -8.33 -2.10 -2.40
C GLU A 358 -8.46 -0.57 -2.52
N ALA A 359 -7.35 0.16 -2.42
CA ALA A 359 -7.34 1.63 -2.52
C ALA A 359 -7.65 2.12 -3.94
N LYS A 360 -7.07 1.50 -4.97
CA LYS A 360 -7.17 1.96 -6.36
C LYS A 360 -8.49 1.58 -7.03
N ILE A 361 -9.07 0.43 -6.67
CA ILE A 361 -10.21 -0.16 -7.38
C ILE A 361 -11.45 -0.18 -6.49
N LEU A 362 -11.40 -0.83 -5.33
CA LEU A 362 -12.59 -1.05 -4.51
C LEU A 362 -13.09 0.24 -3.86
N GLN A 363 -12.20 0.96 -3.16
CA GLN A 363 -12.53 2.22 -2.50
C GLN A 363 -12.99 3.29 -3.48
N ARG A 364 -12.52 3.21 -4.73
CA ARG A 364 -12.85 4.13 -5.82
C ARG A 364 -14.06 3.71 -6.64
N ASP A 365 -14.82 2.70 -6.21
CA ASP A 365 -15.98 2.14 -6.92
C ASP A 365 -15.68 1.84 -8.40
N HIS A 366 -14.50 1.28 -8.67
CA HIS A 366 -14.01 0.94 -10.01
C HIS A 366 -13.88 2.15 -10.97
N ARG A 367 -13.92 3.39 -10.46
CA ARG A 367 -13.71 4.59 -11.26
C ARG A 367 -12.21 4.75 -11.58
N PRO A 368 -11.83 4.87 -12.86
CA PRO A 368 -10.41 4.89 -13.25
C PRO A 368 -9.72 6.23 -12.95
N LEU A 369 -10.48 7.34 -12.94
CA LEU A 369 -9.96 8.71 -12.94
C LEU A 369 -10.05 9.37 -11.55
N LEU A 370 -9.06 10.18 -11.17
CA LEU A 370 -9.23 11.20 -10.13
C LEU A 370 -10.02 12.39 -10.66
N ARG A 371 -10.99 12.87 -9.88
CA ARG A 371 -11.96 13.88 -10.35
C ARG A 371 -11.39 15.29 -10.40
N SER A 372 -10.31 15.55 -9.65
CA SER A 372 -9.75 16.89 -9.51
C SER A 372 -9.07 17.40 -10.79
N LYS A 373 -9.38 18.64 -11.16
CA LYS A 373 -8.96 19.29 -12.41
C LYS A 373 -7.70 20.16 -12.27
N SER A 374 -7.13 20.25 -11.06
CA SER A 374 -5.90 20.97 -10.76
C SER A 374 -4.89 20.06 -10.05
N PRO A 375 -3.57 20.32 -10.18
CA PRO A 375 -2.54 19.51 -9.53
C PRO A 375 -2.67 19.46 -8.00
N ASP A 376 -2.96 20.59 -7.37
CA ASP A 376 -3.19 20.67 -5.92
C ASP A 376 -4.42 19.86 -5.51
N GLY A 377 -5.49 19.91 -6.32
CA GLY A 377 -6.69 19.12 -6.07
C GLY A 377 -6.44 17.62 -6.21
N VAL A 378 -5.61 17.21 -7.18
CA VAL A 378 -5.16 15.82 -7.34
C VAL A 378 -4.36 15.36 -6.13
N THR A 379 -3.41 16.17 -5.68
CA THR A 379 -2.57 15.90 -4.50
C THR A 379 -3.44 15.75 -3.25
N GLN A 380 -4.41 16.65 -3.06
CA GLN A 380 -5.37 16.61 -1.96
C GLN A 380 -6.25 15.34 -2.01
N GLU A 381 -6.70 14.94 -3.20
CA GLU A 381 -7.51 13.72 -3.40
C GLU A 381 -6.70 12.44 -3.14
N ILE A 382 -5.41 12.40 -3.51
CA ILE A 382 -4.52 11.27 -3.19
C ILE A 382 -4.35 11.14 -1.67
N TYR A 383 -4.02 12.21 -0.95
CA TYR A 383 -3.92 12.13 0.51
C TYR A 383 -5.25 11.78 1.18
N GLY A 384 -6.37 12.31 0.69
CA GLY A 384 -7.70 11.93 1.17
C GLY A 384 -7.99 10.43 0.98
N LEU A 385 -7.62 9.86 -0.16
CA LEU A 385 -7.71 8.42 -0.43
C LEU A 385 -6.85 7.61 0.55
N LEU A 386 -5.60 8.03 0.80
CA LEU A 386 -4.68 7.34 1.71
C LEU A 386 -5.18 7.38 3.17
N ILE A 387 -5.66 8.53 3.64
CA ILE A 387 -6.21 8.68 5.00
C ILE A 387 -7.44 7.79 5.19
N THR A 388 -8.36 7.82 4.22
CA THR A 388 -9.58 7.00 4.30
C THR A 388 -9.28 5.51 4.12
N HIS A 389 -8.27 5.14 3.34
CA HIS A 389 -7.78 3.76 3.27
C HIS A 389 -7.21 3.31 4.62
N GLN A 390 -6.35 4.13 5.22
CA GLN A 390 -5.76 3.86 6.52
C GLN A 390 -6.83 3.68 7.61
N TYR A 391 -7.86 4.53 7.60
CA TYR A 391 -9.02 4.38 8.47
C TYR A 391 -9.73 3.02 8.27
N LEU A 392 -10.03 2.63 7.02
CA LEU A 392 -10.68 1.36 6.71
C LEU A 392 -9.85 0.16 7.19
N GLN A 393 -8.53 0.19 7.00
CA GLN A 393 -7.64 -0.87 7.51
C GLN A 393 -7.57 -0.86 9.04
N SER A 394 -7.64 0.31 9.69
CA SER A 394 -7.67 0.38 11.16
C SER A 394 -8.91 -0.29 11.74
N GLN A 395 -10.07 -0.13 11.09
CA GLN A 395 -11.31 -0.77 11.52
C GLN A 395 -11.25 -2.29 11.32
N ARG A 396 -10.66 -2.76 10.21
CA ARG A 396 -10.39 -4.20 9.98
C ARG A 396 -9.44 -4.78 11.03
N ALA A 397 -8.32 -4.10 11.28
CA ALA A 397 -7.33 -4.54 12.26
C ALA A 397 -7.93 -4.63 13.67
N ARG A 398 -8.73 -3.64 14.07
CA ARG A 398 -9.43 -3.63 15.36
C ARG A 398 -10.46 -4.75 15.47
N ALA A 399 -11.27 -4.98 14.44
CA ALA A 399 -12.23 -6.09 14.43
C ALA A 399 -11.55 -7.46 14.52
N ALA A 400 -10.39 -7.61 13.88
CA ALA A 400 -9.58 -8.82 13.96
C ALA A 400 -9.01 -9.04 15.36
N GLN A 401 -8.59 -7.98 16.06
CA GLN A 401 -8.05 -8.04 17.42
C GLN A 401 -9.09 -8.45 18.48
N THR A 402 -10.37 -8.15 18.24
CA THR A 402 -11.45 -8.47 19.17
C THR A 402 -12.02 -9.89 19.00
N SER A 403 -11.52 -10.67 18.04
CA SER A 403 -12.04 -11.99 17.72
C SER A 403 -10.93 -13.02 17.55
N ARG A 404 -11.31 -14.29 17.65
CA ARG A 404 -10.43 -15.44 17.42
C ARG A 404 -10.86 -16.16 16.16
N ASP A 405 -9.91 -16.72 15.43
CA ASP A 405 -10.21 -17.59 14.31
C ASP A 405 -10.92 -18.85 14.85
N PRO A 406 -12.14 -19.18 14.37
CA PRO A 406 -12.92 -20.31 14.88
C PRO A 406 -12.24 -21.66 14.71
N VAL A 407 -11.29 -21.78 13.78
CA VAL A 407 -10.60 -23.04 13.47
C VAL A 407 -9.32 -23.18 14.29
N THR A 408 -8.51 -22.12 14.39
CA THR A 408 -7.20 -22.21 15.08
C THR A 408 -7.21 -21.69 16.51
N GLY A 409 -8.24 -20.99 16.95
CA GLY A 409 -8.31 -20.36 18.29
C GLY A 409 -7.33 -19.19 18.50
N HIS A 410 -6.43 -18.94 17.56
CA HIS A 410 -5.54 -17.78 17.54
C HIS A 410 -6.30 -16.50 17.20
N MET A 411 -5.66 -15.33 17.37
CA MET A 411 -6.24 -14.06 16.95
C MET A 411 -6.65 -14.11 15.49
N LEU A 412 -7.80 -13.54 15.15
CA LEU A 412 -8.30 -13.56 13.78
C LEU A 412 -7.33 -12.82 12.86
N ASP A 413 -7.07 -13.39 11.69
CA ASP A 413 -6.28 -12.74 10.64
C ASP A 413 -7.11 -11.62 9.99
N PRO A 414 -6.62 -10.36 9.92
CA PRO A 414 -7.31 -9.27 9.23
C PRO A 414 -7.70 -9.56 7.77
N ASP A 415 -7.02 -10.50 7.10
CA ASP A 415 -7.35 -10.94 5.74
C ASP A 415 -8.64 -11.76 5.64
N ARG A 416 -9.13 -12.28 6.77
CA ARG A 416 -10.45 -12.91 6.86
C ARG A 416 -11.57 -11.88 6.83
N ILE A 417 -11.28 -10.61 7.09
CA ILE A 417 -12.28 -9.55 7.14
C ILE A 417 -12.34 -8.84 5.78
N SER A 418 -13.53 -8.82 5.17
CA SER A 418 -13.75 -8.20 3.86
C SER A 418 -13.61 -6.68 3.90
N PHE A 419 -12.67 -6.15 3.10
CA PHE A 419 -12.51 -4.70 2.89
C PHE A 419 -13.80 -4.04 2.40
N THR A 420 -14.48 -4.68 1.43
CA THR A 420 -15.73 -4.16 0.86
C THR A 420 -16.86 -4.14 1.89
N ALA A 421 -16.92 -5.13 2.79
CA ALA A 421 -17.92 -5.15 3.85
C ALA A 421 -17.70 -3.94 4.79
N VAL A 422 -16.48 -3.75 5.28
CA VAL A 422 -16.12 -2.61 6.15
C VAL A 422 -16.40 -1.28 5.46
N LEU A 423 -15.99 -1.11 4.19
CA LEU A 423 -16.28 0.09 3.41
C LEU A 423 -17.78 0.38 3.30
N ARG A 424 -18.60 -0.65 3.06
CA ARG A 424 -20.07 -0.50 2.95
C ARG A 424 -20.70 -0.10 4.28
N VAL A 425 -20.30 -0.71 5.40
CA VAL A 425 -20.83 -0.36 6.72
C VAL A 425 -20.52 1.10 7.05
N ILE A 426 -19.26 1.53 6.87
CA ILE A 426 -18.84 2.90 7.13
C ILE A 426 -19.60 3.91 6.25
N ARG A 427 -19.81 3.59 4.96
CA ARG A 427 -20.60 4.43 4.05
C ARG A 427 -22.08 4.55 4.47
N ARG A 428 -22.68 3.53 5.09
CA ARG A 428 -24.07 3.60 5.58
C ARG A 428 -24.20 4.43 6.85
N HIS A 429 -23.19 4.41 7.71
CA HIS A 429 -23.23 5.01 9.04
C HIS A 429 -22.43 6.31 9.15
N LEU A 430 -22.36 7.07 8.05
CA LEU A 430 -21.58 8.30 7.95
C LEU A 430 -21.93 9.34 9.05
N HIS A 431 -23.21 9.40 9.43
CA HIS A 431 -23.78 10.33 10.42
C HIS A 431 -24.14 9.69 11.75
N TYR A 432 -23.69 8.45 11.98
CA TYR A 432 -24.14 7.71 13.15
C TYR A 432 -23.64 8.37 14.44
N GLN A 433 -24.59 8.83 15.25
CA GLN A 433 -24.37 9.28 16.62
C GLN A 433 -25.13 8.32 17.55
N PRO A 434 -24.43 7.55 18.39
CA PRO A 434 -25.12 6.66 19.33
C PRO A 434 -25.88 7.51 20.37
N ALA A 435 -27.17 7.22 20.55
CA ALA A 435 -27.89 7.67 21.74
C ALA A 435 -27.37 6.94 22.99
N ALA A 436 -27.69 7.44 24.18
CA ALA A 436 -27.32 6.77 25.43
C ALA A 436 -27.79 5.30 25.41
N GLY A 437 -26.88 4.36 25.69
CA GLY A 437 -27.14 2.93 25.67
C GLY A 437 -27.09 2.24 24.29
N GLN A 438 -26.90 2.99 23.19
CA GLN A 438 -26.71 2.41 21.85
C GLN A 438 -25.23 2.06 21.59
N PRO A 439 -24.95 1.01 20.78
CA PRO A 439 -23.58 0.60 20.49
C PRO A 439 -22.82 1.68 19.73
N SER A 440 -21.51 1.78 19.96
CA SER A 440 -20.68 2.70 19.17
C SER A 440 -20.64 2.28 17.69
N LEU A 441 -20.29 3.19 16.79
CA LEU A 441 -20.09 2.84 15.37
C LEU A 441 -19.06 1.72 15.22
N ILE A 442 -17.98 1.76 15.99
CA ILE A 442 -16.92 0.74 15.96
C ILE A 442 -17.54 -0.63 16.26
N THR A 443 -18.39 -0.72 17.28
CA THR A 443 -19.08 -1.95 17.67
C THR A 443 -19.96 -2.47 16.53
N ILE A 444 -20.69 -1.59 15.83
CA ILE A 444 -21.50 -1.96 14.66
C ILE A 444 -20.60 -2.48 13.52
N VAL A 445 -19.54 -1.74 13.18
CA VAL A 445 -18.58 -2.12 12.13
C VAL A 445 -17.94 -3.46 12.45
N GLN A 446 -17.52 -3.68 13.69
CA GLN A 446 -16.94 -4.94 14.15
C GLN A 446 -17.95 -6.10 14.02
N ALA A 447 -19.17 -5.93 14.53
CA ALA A 447 -20.19 -6.98 14.47
C ALA A 447 -20.51 -7.39 13.02
N GLU A 448 -20.73 -6.42 12.13
CA GLU A 448 -21.03 -6.69 10.72
C GLU A 448 -19.83 -7.29 9.96
N ALA A 449 -18.62 -6.81 10.25
CA ALA A 449 -17.39 -7.33 9.65
C ALA A 449 -17.14 -8.79 10.04
N LEU A 450 -17.36 -9.13 11.32
CA LEU A 450 -17.20 -10.48 11.86
C LEU A 450 -18.33 -11.43 11.43
N ALA A 451 -19.51 -10.93 11.11
CA ALA A 451 -20.59 -11.74 10.53
C ALA A 451 -20.33 -12.17 9.08
N GLN A 452 -19.39 -11.52 8.38
CA GLN A 452 -19.10 -11.71 6.95
C GLN A 452 -17.66 -12.13 6.70
N LEU A 453 -17.13 -13.03 7.53
CA LEU A 453 -15.77 -13.53 7.33
C LEU A 453 -15.63 -14.20 5.96
N ILE A 454 -14.62 -13.77 5.22
CA ILE A 454 -14.18 -14.44 4.01
C ILE A 454 -13.71 -15.85 4.42
N PRO A 455 -14.02 -16.90 3.64
CA PRO A 455 -13.41 -18.21 3.85
C PRO A 455 -11.88 -18.07 3.93
N ARG A 456 -11.21 -18.94 4.67
CA ARG A 456 -9.74 -19.02 4.59
C ARG A 456 -9.39 -19.14 3.12
N ARG A 457 -8.45 -18.30 2.66
CA ARG A 457 -7.93 -18.42 1.29
C ARG A 457 -7.31 -19.79 1.20
N ALA A 458 -8.05 -20.75 0.64
CA ALA A 458 -7.38 -21.86 0.00
C ALA A 458 -6.46 -21.24 -1.04
N HIS A 459 -5.21 -21.69 -1.04
CA HIS A 459 -4.30 -21.47 -2.15
C HIS A 459 -5.06 -21.81 -3.45
N ARG A 460 -5.44 -20.80 -4.23
CA ARG A 460 -6.25 -20.94 -5.44
C ARG A 460 -5.43 -20.49 -6.62
N THR A 461 -5.23 -21.35 -7.61
CA THR A 461 -4.67 -20.94 -8.91
C THR A 461 -5.77 -20.92 -9.94
N ARG A 462 -5.93 -19.78 -10.61
CA ARG A 462 -6.59 -19.75 -11.92
C ARG A 462 -5.49 -19.86 -12.96
N PRO A 463 -5.56 -20.80 -13.91
CA PRO A 463 -4.65 -20.78 -15.03
C PRO A 463 -4.76 -19.42 -15.71
N ARG A 464 -3.62 -18.74 -15.86
CA ARG A 464 -3.56 -17.44 -16.53
C ARG A 464 -3.93 -17.66 -17.99
N ALA A 465 -5.20 -17.48 -18.33
CA ALA A 465 -5.62 -17.32 -19.71
C ALA A 465 -5.00 -16.02 -20.22
N ARG A 466 -4.18 -16.07 -21.27
CA ARG A 466 -3.87 -14.86 -22.03
C ARG A 466 -5.22 -14.37 -22.57
N GLN A 467 -5.65 -13.16 -22.19
CA GLN A 467 -6.71 -12.49 -22.94
C GLN A 467 -6.19 -12.37 -24.37
N ALA A 468 -6.82 -13.09 -25.30
CA ALA A 468 -6.47 -13.02 -26.69
C ALA A 468 -6.70 -11.58 -27.18
N PRO A 469 -5.79 -11.00 -27.98
CA PRO A 469 -5.96 -9.64 -28.50
C PRO A 469 -7.14 -9.49 -29.46
N ASN A 470 -7.79 -10.60 -29.86
CA ASN A 470 -8.87 -10.62 -30.85
C ASN A 470 -10.17 -11.16 -30.26
N HIS A 471 -11.27 -10.48 -30.57
CA HIS A 471 -12.67 -10.82 -30.29
C HIS A 471 -13.17 -12.16 -30.88
N ARG A 472 -12.30 -12.96 -31.51
CA ARG A 472 -12.65 -14.16 -32.29
C ARG A 472 -12.29 -15.50 -31.65
N MET A 473 -11.66 -15.53 -30.47
CA MET A 473 -11.45 -16.81 -29.78
C MET A 473 -12.56 -17.08 -28.76
N ARG A 474 -13.16 -18.28 -28.84
CA ARG A 474 -14.15 -18.80 -27.88
C ARG A 474 -13.66 -18.50 -26.46
N ALA A 475 -14.57 -17.98 -25.62
CA ALA A 475 -14.30 -17.82 -24.20
C ALA A 475 -13.72 -19.15 -23.68
N PRO A 476 -12.56 -19.15 -23.00
CA PRO A 476 -12.09 -20.35 -22.35
C PRO A 476 -13.23 -20.86 -21.46
N GLY A 477 -13.54 -22.15 -21.56
CA GLY A 477 -14.53 -22.78 -20.69
C GLY A 477 -14.19 -22.51 -19.22
N PRO A 478 -15.19 -22.54 -18.32
CA PRO A 478 -14.97 -22.30 -16.90
C PRO A 478 -13.88 -23.25 -16.40
N VAL A 479 -12.69 -22.71 -16.08
CA VAL A 479 -11.65 -23.52 -15.47
C VAL A 479 -12.03 -23.69 -14.00
N PRO A 480 -12.20 -24.93 -13.51
CA PRO A 480 -12.53 -25.16 -12.12
C PRO A 480 -11.52 -24.44 -11.22
N THR A 481 -12.02 -23.64 -10.29
CA THR A 481 -11.17 -23.06 -9.25
C THR A 481 -11.01 -24.14 -8.18
N GLY A 482 -9.89 -24.87 -8.23
CA GLY A 482 -9.55 -25.89 -7.22
C GLY A 482 -8.58 -25.37 -6.16
N ASN A 483 -8.43 -26.13 -5.08
CA ASN A 483 -7.37 -25.92 -4.10
C ASN A 483 -6.01 -26.22 -4.74
N VAL A 484 -4.93 -25.69 -4.17
CA VAL A 484 -3.56 -25.84 -4.69
C VAL A 484 -2.63 -26.08 -3.53
N THR A 485 -1.76 -27.06 -3.65
CA THR A 485 -0.65 -27.25 -2.73
C THR A 485 0.60 -26.62 -3.35
N TYR A 486 1.34 -25.84 -2.56
CA TYR A 486 2.62 -25.30 -2.98
C TYR A 486 3.75 -26.07 -2.30
N THR A 487 4.73 -26.51 -3.09
CA THR A 487 5.98 -27.09 -2.61
C THR A 487 7.13 -26.16 -2.99
N ILE A 488 7.98 -25.86 -2.03
CA ILE A 488 9.20 -25.07 -2.22
C ILE A 488 10.37 -26.04 -2.20
N THR A 489 11.12 -26.12 -3.30
CA THR A 489 12.34 -26.92 -3.37
C THR A 489 13.52 -25.98 -3.50
N ILE A 490 14.42 -25.97 -2.51
CA ILE A 490 15.65 -25.18 -2.61
C ILE A 490 16.59 -25.83 -3.63
N CYS A 491 17.05 -25.04 -4.59
CA CYS A 491 17.95 -25.51 -5.64
C CYS A 491 19.39 -25.49 -5.10
N CYS A 492 19.87 -26.62 -4.60
CA CYS A 492 21.30 -26.80 -4.39
C CYS A 492 21.99 -26.86 -5.75
N ARG A 493 23.11 -26.13 -5.92
CA ARG A 493 23.94 -26.36 -7.10
C ARG A 493 24.83 -27.55 -6.82
N ASP A 494 24.52 -28.69 -7.43
CA ASP A 494 25.47 -29.80 -7.46
C ASP A 494 26.83 -29.31 -7.94
N GLN A 495 27.88 -29.72 -7.23
CA GLN A 495 29.29 -29.52 -7.57
C GLN A 495 29.69 -30.32 -8.82
N THR A 496 28.86 -30.39 -9.86
CA THR A 496 29.29 -30.95 -11.14
C THR A 496 30.13 -29.90 -11.86
N PRO A 497 31.42 -30.17 -12.14
CA PRO A 497 32.24 -29.25 -12.90
C PRO A 497 31.56 -29.05 -14.26
N ARG A 498 31.28 -27.79 -14.62
CA ARG A 498 30.89 -27.45 -15.99
C ARG A 498 31.99 -27.97 -16.91
N VAL A 499 31.71 -29.06 -17.60
CA VAL A 499 32.56 -29.54 -18.69
C VAL A 499 32.68 -28.39 -19.68
N THR A 500 33.88 -27.85 -19.79
CA THR A 500 34.23 -26.87 -20.82
C THR A 500 33.89 -27.51 -22.17
N PRO A 501 33.12 -26.86 -23.06
CA PRO A 501 32.95 -27.39 -24.40
C PRO A 501 34.34 -27.51 -25.04
N GLN A 502 34.74 -28.71 -25.41
CA GLN A 502 35.92 -28.91 -26.24
C GLN A 502 35.74 -28.08 -27.52
N PRO A 503 36.76 -27.32 -27.96
CA PRO A 503 36.70 -26.67 -29.25
C PRO A 503 36.57 -27.75 -30.34
N PRO A 504 35.84 -27.48 -31.43
CA PRO A 504 35.68 -28.45 -32.51
C PRO A 504 37.06 -28.86 -33.03
N ALA A 505 37.28 -30.17 -33.15
CA ALA A 505 38.45 -30.72 -33.81
C ALA A 505 38.53 -30.16 -35.25
N LYS A 506 39.75 -29.80 -35.66
CA LYS A 506 40.06 -29.19 -36.95
C LYS A 506 39.66 -30.07 -38.13
#